data_AF-A0A4Q6BEJ9-F1
#
_entry.id   AF-A0A4Q6BEJ9-F1
#
_cell.length_a   1.000
_cell.length_b   1.000
_cell.length_c   1.000
_cell.angle_alpha   90.00
_cell.angle_beta   90.00
_cell.angle_gamma   90.00
#
_symmetry.space_group_name_H-M   'P 1'
#
loop_
_entity.id
_entity.type
_entity.pdbx_description
1 polymer ?
#
loop_
_entity_poly.entity_id
_entity_poly.type
_entity_poly.pdbx_seq_one_letter_code
_entity_poly.pdbx_strand_id
1 'polypeptide(L)'
;GTALHVGLTWEWESFPDYLDMLERRAFDVDIGTQIPHGPLRLYVMGERARRLEDATAEDRAQMSVLVREGIEAGALGFSTSRSVRHKSITGDMIPSFRATEEELMEIALAMKEAGSGVLEWVSDYSPEERDAEYAMIHRLVEQSGRPLSVNIGQVYSNPQGWRETLNMVERGQARGLQLKGQAAPRPVGHLLGLCSSLPPFDHCPSYQAIADKPIAEQVERLRDPELRKTIIAEADANTAGYALGRLFPLGDRPDYAKDPENSIEAIAKREGRPANEIIYDEMLVDEGRNMLFHAMANYLQFDYSDLRTMVTHPHTVLGLGDGGAHVGTISDASFTTTFLTFWGRDWAKGEADLTDAIRRQTSATAEWVGLHDRGVIAAGMKADFNIIDLDALAVEKPYMAH
;
A
#
# COMPACT_ATOMS: atom_id res chain seq x y z
N GLY A 1 10.83 -1.81 13.00
CA GLY A 1 11.47 -2.35 11.79
C GLY A 1 12.70 -1.54 11.43
N THR A 2 13.58 -2.10 10.62
CA THR A 2 14.85 -1.48 10.21
C THR A 2 14.66 -0.08 9.60
N ALA A 3 13.61 0.12 8.80
CA ALA A 3 13.29 1.42 8.20
C ALA A 3 13.11 2.55 9.24
N LEU A 4 12.38 2.31 10.33
CA LEU A 4 12.19 3.30 11.40
C LEU A 4 13.46 3.52 12.24
N HIS A 5 14.23 2.46 12.48
CA HIS A 5 15.46 2.57 13.28
C HIS A 5 16.55 3.36 12.57
N VAL A 6 16.65 3.22 11.24
CA VAL A 6 17.62 3.94 10.41
C VAL A 6 17.12 5.32 10.00
N GLY A 7 15.81 5.46 9.72
CA GLY A 7 15.24 6.68 9.14
C GLY A 7 14.92 7.81 10.13
N LEU A 8 14.76 7.51 11.41
CA LEU A 8 14.28 8.45 12.43
C LEU A 8 15.28 8.64 13.59
N THR A 9 15.45 9.88 14.03
CA THR A 9 16.34 10.25 15.15
C THR A 9 15.62 10.37 16.51
N TRP A 10 14.29 10.21 16.56
CA TRP A 10 13.45 10.29 17.78
C TRP A 10 13.65 11.56 18.63
N GLU A 11 13.92 12.70 17.99
CA GLU A 11 14.19 14.00 18.63
C GLU A 11 12.92 14.86 18.81
N TRP A 12 11.73 14.23 18.87
CA TRP A 12 10.43 14.89 18.89
C TRP A 12 9.45 14.12 19.79
N GLU A 13 8.47 14.82 20.36
CA GLU A 13 7.45 14.22 21.24
C GLU A 13 6.03 14.55 20.78
N SER A 14 5.83 15.71 20.15
CA SER A 14 4.55 16.15 19.59
C SER A 14 4.49 16.08 18.06
N PHE A 15 3.28 16.17 17.50
CA PHE A 15 3.12 16.24 16.05
C PHE A 15 3.75 17.50 15.43
N PRO A 16 3.61 18.71 16.03
CA PRO A 16 4.37 19.89 15.60
C PRO A 16 5.90 19.66 15.60
N ASP A 17 6.47 19.07 16.65
CA ASP A 17 7.92 18.80 16.70
C ASP A 17 8.37 17.86 15.56
N TYR A 18 7.52 16.90 15.18
CA TYR A 18 7.76 16.01 14.05
C TYR A 18 7.77 16.80 12.73
N LEU A 19 6.86 17.75 12.53
CA LEU A 19 6.86 18.63 11.36
C LEU A 19 8.11 19.52 11.33
N ASP A 20 8.51 20.11 12.45
CA ASP A 20 9.76 20.89 12.57
C ASP A 20 11.01 20.03 12.27
N MET A 21 10.99 18.75 12.64
CA MET A 21 12.04 17.80 12.28
C MET A 21 12.09 17.55 10.77
N LEU A 22 10.94 17.42 10.10
CA LEU A 22 10.89 17.31 8.64
C LEU A 22 11.35 18.60 7.96
N GLU A 23 10.94 19.78 8.44
CA GLU A 23 11.31 21.08 7.85
C GLU A 23 12.83 21.31 7.84
N ARG A 24 13.55 20.78 8.85
CA ARG A 24 15.01 20.87 8.93
C ARG A 24 15.75 19.99 7.91
N ARG A 25 15.04 19.11 7.20
CA ARG A 25 15.58 18.20 6.18
C ARG A 25 15.29 18.73 4.77
N ALA A 26 16.08 18.26 3.81
CA ALA A 26 15.85 18.52 2.38
C ALA A 26 15.28 17.27 1.72
N PHE A 27 14.24 17.46 0.90
CA PHE A 27 13.58 16.39 0.14
C PHE A 27 13.45 16.82 -1.32
N ASP A 28 13.49 15.84 -2.23
CA ASP A 28 13.25 16.07 -3.67
C ASP A 28 11.74 16.25 -3.99
N VAL A 29 10.86 15.97 -3.01
CA VAL A 29 9.40 16.06 -3.13
C VAL A 29 8.81 16.71 -1.89
N ASP A 30 7.63 17.33 -2.03
CA ASP A 30 6.82 17.72 -0.87
C ASP A 30 6.41 16.50 -0.04
N ILE A 31 6.34 16.66 1.27
CA ILE A 31 5.93 15.63 2.21
C ILE A 31 4.59 16.03 2.85
N GLY A 32 3.57 15.20 2.66
CA GLY A 32 2.28 15.29 3.35
C GLY A 32 2.17 14.23 4.43
N THR A 33 1.70 14.61 5.63
CA THR A 33 1.66 13.71 6.80
C THR A 33 0.28 13.67 7.42
N GLN A 34 -0.08 12.54 8.02
CA GLN A 34 -1.30 12.37 8.79
C GLN A 34 -0.98 11.87 10.20
N ILE A 35 -1.89 12.15 11.13
CA ILE A 35 -1.78 11.71 12.52
C ILE A 35 -2.13 10.22 12.59
N PRO A 36 -1.20 9.35 13.05
CA PRO A 36 -1.44 7.92 13.09
C PRO A 36 -2.14 7.50 14.38
N HIS A 37 -3.28 6.82 14.26
CA HIS A 37 -4.10 6.44 15.42
C HIS A 37 -3.39 5.54 16.44
N GLY A 38 -2.67 4.51 15.97
CA GLY A 38 -2.00 3.55 16.86
C GLY A 38 -0.99 4.23 17.82
N PRO A 39 -0.03 5.01 17.30
CA PRO A 39 0.88 5.82 18.11
C PRO A 39 0.17 6.84 19.01
N LEU A 40 -0.90 7.50 18.54
CA LEU A 40 -1.69 8.42 19.37
C LEU A 40 -2.28 7.72 20.61
N ARG A 41 -2.88 6.54 20.43
CA ARG A 41 -3.38 5.74 21.56
C ARG A 41 -2.28 5.32 22.51
N LEU A 42 -1.11 4.91 22.00
CA LEU A 42 0.04 4.56 22.84
C LEU A 42 0.53 5.75 23.65
N TYR A 43 0.56 6.93 23.04
CA TYR A 43 0.99 8.16 23.71
C TYR A 43 0.05 8.54 24.85
N VAL A 44 -1.27 8.49 24.63
CA VAL A 44 -2.27 8.89 25.64
C VAL A 44 -2.49 7.80 26.70
N MET A 45 -2.64 6.55 26.29
CA MET A 45 -3.12 5.47 27.18
C MET A 45 -1.98 4.55 27.69
N GLY A 46 -0.78 4.65 27.10
CA GLY A 46 0.35 3.76 27.40
C GLY A 46 0.01 2.28 27.19
N GLU A 47 0.36 1.45 28.17
CA GLU A 47 0.15 0.00 28.12
C GLU A 47 -1.34 -0.43 27.99
N ARG A 48 -2.29 0.41 28.40
CA ARG A 48 -3.73 0.14 28.21
C ARG A 48 -4.08 -0.01 26.73
N ALA A 49 -3.47 0.82 25.87
CA ALA A 49 -3.66 0.74 24.43
C ALA A 49 -3.11 -0.57 23.85
N ARG A 50 -1.97 -1.07 24.34
CA ARG A 50 -1.43 -2.39 23.92
C ARG A 50 -2.33 -3.55 24.31
N ARG A 51 -3.01 -3.45 25.46
CA ARG A 51 -3.99 -4.43 25.92
C ARG A 51 -5.35 -4.32 25.23
N LEU A 52 -5.49 -3.38 24.29
CA LEU A 52 -6.73 -3.10 23.56
C LEU A 52 -7.90 -2.75 24.49
N GLU A 53 -7.62 -2.09 25.61
CA GLU A 53 -8.65 -1.54 26.49
C GLU A 53 -9.35 -0.37 25.79
N ASP A 54 -10.63 -0.18 26.07
CA ASP A 54 -11.38 0.96 25.54
C ASP A 54 -10.83 2.29 26.11
N ALA A 55 -10.77 3.32 25.25
CA ALA A 55 -10.43 4.66 25.66
C ALA A 55 -11.51 5.24 26.58
N THR A 56 -11.10 5.72 27.76
CA THR A 56 -11.99 6.45 28.67
C THR A 56 -12.35 7.81 28.08
N ALA A 57 -13.35 8.48 28.67
CA ALA A 57 -13.69 9.85 28.26
C ALA A 57 -12.50 10.82 28.38
N GLU A 58 -11.61 10.62 29.37
CA GLU A 58 -10.40 11.43 29.53
C GLU A 58 -9.38 11.15 28.42
N ASP A 59 -9.15 9.88 28.09
CA ASP A 59 -8.27 9.49 26.98
C ASP A 59 -8.76 10.10 25.66
N ARG A 60 -10.06 10.01 25.37
CA ARG A 60 -10.65 10.54 24.12
C ARG A 60 -10.60 12.06 24.06
N ALA A 61 -10.84 12.75 25.17
CA ALA A 61 -10.69 14.19 25.24
C ALA A 61 -9.24 14.63 24.98
N GLN A 62 -8.26 13.92 25.55
CA GLN A 62 -6.85 14.19 25.32
C GLN A 62 -6.44 13.90 23.86
N MET A 63 -6.87 12.77 23.30
CA MET A 63 -6.63 12.45 21.88
C MET A 63 -7.24 13.51 20.95
N SER A 64 -8.45 14.00 21.26
CA SER A 64 -9.11 15.06 20.50
C SER A 64 -8.30 16.36 20.49
N VAL A 65 -7.73 16.76 21.64
CA VAL A 65 -6.85 17.93 21.73
C VAL A 65 -5.63 17.77 20.82
N LEU A 66 -4.94 16.64 20.90
CA LEU A 66 -3.73 16.36 20.11
C LEU A 66 -4.03 16.26 18.61
N VAL A 67 -5.20 15.72 18.24
CA VAL A 67 -5.64 15.68 16.84
C VAL A 67 -5.88 17.09 16.32
N ARG A 68 -6.58 17.94 17.07
CA ARG A 68 -6.81 19.33 16.68
C ARG A 68 -5.49 20.08 16.51
N GLU A 69 -4.58 19.98 17.48
CA GLU A 69 -3.25 20.60 17.42
C GLU A 69 -2.45 20.13 16.20
N GLY A 70 -2.43 18.82 15.91
CA GLY A 70 -1.72 18.28 14.75
C GLY A 70 -2.29 18.78 13.42
N ILE A 71 -3.62 18.90 13.30
CA ILE A 71 -4.27 19.45 12.10
C ILE A 71 -3.96 20.95 11.96
N GLU A 72 -4.05 21.72 13.04
CA GLU A 72 -3.70 23.15 13.06
C GLU A 72 -2.23 23.39 12.71
N ALA A 73 -1.34 22.47 13.07
CA ALA A 73 0.08 22.50 12.72
C ALA A 73 0.37 22.12 11.25
N GLY A 74 -0.56 21.47 10.55
CA GLY A 74 -0.43 21.14 9.13
C GLY A 74 -0.59 19.66 8.77
N ALA A 75 -1.05 18.81 9.68
CA ALA A 75 -1.44 17.45 9.30
C ALA A 75 -2.55 17.48 8.24
N LEU A 76 -2.41 16.67 7.20
CA LEU A 76 -3.41 16.53 6.14
C LEU A 76 -4.64 15.73 6.60
N GLY A 77 -4.60 15.15 7.80
CA GLY A 77 -5.65 14.25 8.25
C GLY A 77 -5.23 13.30 9.36
N PHE A 78 -6.01 12.23 9.48
CA PHE A 78 -5.88 11.20 10.50
C PHE A 78 -6.14 9.82 9.90
N SER A 79 -5.30 8.83 10.24
CA SER A 79 -5.44 7.47 9.71
C SER A 79 -5.63 6.44 10.82
N THR A 80 -6.59 5.53 10.59
CA THR A 80 -6.92 4.44 11.51
C THR A 80 -6.95 3.09 10.80
N SER A 81 -6.66 2.04 11.57
CA SER A 81 -6.72 0.68 11.09
C SER A 81 -7.38 -0.26 12.10
N ARG A 82 -8.24 -1.12 11.57
CA ARG A 82 -8.90 -2.24 12.23
C ARG A 82 -8.56 -3.58 11.57
N SER A 83 -7.49 -3.63 10.77
CA SER A 83 -7.10 -4.87 10.10
C SER A 83 -6.35 -5.84 11.03
N VAL A 84 -6.69 -7.13 10.96
CA VAL A 84 -5.97 -8.22 11.63
C VAL A 84 -4.59 -8.48 11.04
N ARG A 85 -4.30 -7.93 9.85
CA ARG A 85 -2.99 -8.04 9.20
C ARG A 85 -1.97 -7.08 9.81
N HIS A 86 -2.42 -6.01 10.46
CA HIS A 86 -1.51 -5.05 11.10
C HIS A 86 -1.16 -5.53 12.50
N LYS A 87 0.07 -6.05 12.63
CA LYS A 87 0.61 -6.63 13.85
C LYS A 87 1.96 -6.03 14.21
N SER A 88 2.26 -6.03 15.49
CA SER A 88 3.60 -5.76 16.00
C SER A 88 4.57 -6.88 15.62
N ILE A 89 5.87 -6.66 15.86
CA ILE A 89 6.92 -7.67 15.62
C ILE A 89 6.73 -8.96 16.45
N THR A 90 6.04 -8.87 17.59
CA THR A 90 5.69 -10.01 18.44
C THR A 90 4.39 -10.70 18.04
N GLY A 91 3.69 -10.19 17.03
CA GLY A 91 2.43 -10.73 16.53
C GLY A 91 1.17 -10.17 17.19
N ASP A 92 1.32 -9.25 18.15
CA ASP A 92 0.18 -8.60 18.82
C ASP A 92 -0.54 -7.64 17.88
N MET A 93 -1.87 -7.50 18.01
CA MET A 93 -2.66 -6.55 17.23
C MET A 93 -2.24 -5.10 17.54
N ILE A 94 -2.35 -4.24 16.54
CA ILE A 94 -2.07 -2.81 16.73
C ILE A 94 -3.07 -2.15 17.70
N PRO A 95 -2.66 -1.08 18.41
CA PRO A 95 -3.48 -0.42 19.43
C PRO A 95 -4.85 0.06 18.96
N SER A 96 -4.97 0.48 17.70
CA SER A 96 -6.23 0.99 17.13
C SER A 96 -7.24 -0.11 16.75
N PHE A 97 -6.84 -1.39 16.80
CA PHE A 97 -7.60 -2.49 16.22
C PHE A 97 -9.06 -2.57 16.74
N ARG A 98 -9.27 -2.28 18.02
CA ARG A 98 -10.59 -2.34 18.69
C ARG A 98 -11.18 -0.99 19.04
N ALA A 99 -10.71 0.10 18.42
CA ALA A 99 -11.22 1.43 18.73
C ALA A 99 -12.73 1.53 18.63
N THR A 100 -13.36 2.21 19.58
CA THR A 100 -14.82 2.31 19.64
C THR A 100 -15.33 3.41 18.71
N GLU A 101 -16.63 3.39 18.41
CA GLU A 101 -17.25 4.48 17.66
C GLU A 101 -17.17 5.82 18.40
N GLU A 102 -17.32 5.81 19.73
CA GLU A 102 -17.21 7.03 20.56
C GLU A 102 -15.85 7.70 20.36
N GLU A 103 -14.77 6.90 20.42
CA GLU A 103 -13.40 7.34 20.20
C GLU A 103 -13.20 7.94 18.81
N LEU A 104 -13.64 7.22 17.77
CA LEU A 104 -13.46 7.67 16.39
C LEU A 104 -14.33 8.89 16.06
N MET A 105 -15.51 9.01 16.70
CA MET A 105 -16.40 10.15 16.54
C MET A 105 -15.82 11.41 17.20
N GLU A 106 -15.30 11.31 18.42
CA GLU A 106 -14.66 12.46 19.09
C GLU A 106 -13.45 12.95 18.29
N ILE A 107 -12.64 12.04 17.72
CA ILE A 107 -11.54 12.38 16.82
C ILE A 107 -12.04 13.08 15.54
N ALA A 108 -13.07 12.55 14.89
CA ALA A 108 -13.63 13.15 13.67
C ALA A 108 -14.25 14.54 13.94
N LEU A 109 -14.84 14.75 15.12
CA LEU A 109 -15.35 16.05 15.56
C LEU A 109 -14.21 17.02 15.90
N ALA A 110 -13.10 16.55 16.48
CA ALA A 110 -11.92 17.38 16.70
C ALA A 110 -11.32 17.90 15.38
N MET A 111 -11.27 17.05 14.34
CA MET A 111 -10.88 17.49 12.99
C MET A 111 -11.86 18.52 12.40
N LYS A 112 -13.16 18.36 12.65
CA LYS A 112 -14.17 19.36 12.26
C LYS A 112 -13.91 20.71 12.93
N GLU A 113 -13.59 20.72 14.22
CA GLU A 113 -13.22 21.95 14.95
C GLU A 113 -11.96 22.60 14.38
N ALA A 114 -10.95 21.81 14.02
CA ALA A 114 -9.72 22.30 13.37
C ALA A 114 -9.96 22.86 11.96
N GLY A 115 -11.06 22.46 11.29
CA GLY A 115 -11.51 23.04 10.03
C GLY A 115 -10.97 22.38 8.76
N SER A 116 -10.05 21.41 8.85
CA SER A 116 -9.47 20.69 7.70
C SER A 116 -9.27 19.19 7.99
N GLY A 117 -8.61 18.47 7.08
CA GLY A 117 -8.20 17.07 7.26
C GLY A 117 -9.12 16.02 6.63
N VAL A 118 -8.51 14.96 6.10
CA VAL A 118 -9.18 13.74 5.61
C VAL A 118 -8.97 12.57 6.57
N LEU A 119 -9.99 11.75 6.76
CA LEU A 119 -9.92 10.48 7.49
C LEU A 119 -9.52 9.34 6.55
N GLU A 120 -8.55 8.53 6.94
CA GLU A 120 -8.22 7.29 6.24
C GLU A 120 -8.53 6.06 7.08
N TRP A 121 -9.10 5.05 6.43
CA TRP A 121 -9.66 3.90 7.11
C TRP A 121 -9.29 2.58 6.45
N VAL A 122 -8.59 1.74 7.20
CA VAL A 122 -8.28 0.36 6.82
C VAL A 122 -9.06 -0.61 7.68
N SER A 123 -9.82 -1.51 7.05
CA SER A 123 -10.49 -2.61 7.73
C SER A 123 -10.56 -3.85 6.85
N ASP A 124 -10.73 -5.01 7.48
CA ASP A 124 -10.96 -6.27 6.79
C ASP A 124 -12.44 -6.54 6.53
N TYR A 125 -13.34 -5.76 7.14
CA TYR A 125 -14.78 -5.87 7.00
C TYR A 125 -15.28 -7.32 7.12
N SER A 126 -15.02 -7.93 8.29
CA SER A 126 -15.51 -9.27 8.62
C SER A 126 -17.02 -9.34 8.33
N PRO A 127 -17.55 -10.44 7.75
CA PRO A 127 -18.96 -10.52 7.41
C PRO A 127 -19.91 -10.19 8.57
N GLU A 128 -19.50 -10.49 9.80
CA GLU A 128 -20.27 -10.26 11.02
C GLU A 128 -20.33 -8.79 11.45
N GLU A 129 -19.26 -8.01 11.21
CA GLU A 129 -19.16 -6.61 11.68
C GLU A 129 -19.32 -5.59 10.56
N ARG A 130 -19.20 -6.01 9.30
CA ARG A 130 -19.18 -5.15 8.11
C ARG A 130 -20.29 -4.12 8.09
N ASP A 131 -21.54 -4.56 8.23
CA ASP A 131 -22.69 -3.65 8.07
C ASP A 131 -22.74 -2.61 9.19
N ALA A 132 -22.34 -2.99 10.42
CA ALA A 132 -22.23 -2.08 11.55
C ALA A 132 -21.10 -1.07 11.36
N GLU A 133 -19.94 -1.52 10.86
CA GLU A 133 -18.79 -0.67 10.57
C GLU A 133 -19.06 0.30 9.41
N TYR A 134 -19.73 -0.16 8.36
CA TYR A 134 -20.19 0.71 7.27
C TYR A 134 -21.14 1.80 7.76
N ALA A 135 -22.08 1.44 8.63
CA ALA A 135 -22.99 2.41 9.23
C ALA A 135 -22.24 3.42 10.14
N MET A 136 -21.21 2.96 10.86
CA MET A 136 -20.32 3.81 11.66
C MET A 136 -19.58 4.82 10.78
N ILE A 137 -18.94 4.37 9.71
CA ILE A 137 -18.25 5.23 8.74
C ILE A 137 -19.18 6.32 8.20
N HIS A 138 -20.42 5.95 7.82
CA HIS A 138 -21.41 6.92 7.36
C HIS A 138 -21.76 7.95 8.42
N ARG A 139 -21.97 7.55 9.68
CA ARG A 139 -22.26 8.47 10.79
C ARG A 139 -21.09 9.40 11.07
N LEU A 140 -19.85 8.90 11.03
CA LEU A 140 -18.63 9.70 11.21
C LEU A 140 -18.56 10.81 10.16
N VAL A 141 -18.70 10.48 8.88
CA VAL A 141 -18.66 11.46 7.78
C VAL A 141 -19.82 12.44 7.87
N GLU A 142 -21.03 11.97 8.18
CA GLU A 142 -22.22 12.82 8.30
C GLU A 142 -22.11 13.84 9.44
N GLN A 143 -21.67 13.42 10.62
CA GLN A 143 -21.62 14.30 11.80
C GLN A 143 -20.40 15.24 11.78
N SER A 144 -19.24 14.74 11.36
CA SER A 144 -18.03 15.55 11.26
C SER A 144 -18.04 16.47 10.03
N GLY A 145 -18.67 16.07 8.93
CA GLY A 145 -18.54 16.73 7.64
C GLY A 145 -17.10 16.73 7.11
N ARG A 146 -16.24 15.83 7.60
CA ARG A 146 -14.87 15.64 7.10
C ARG A 146 -14.84 14.56 6.01
N PRO A 147 -14.02 14.73 4.96
CA PRO A 147 -13.79 13.67 3.98
C PRO A 147 -13.27 12.40 4.64
N LEU A 148 -13.66 11.23 4.13
CA LEU A 148 -13.11 9.94 4.52
C LEU A 148 -12.82 9.08 3.29
N SER A 149 -11.69 8.39 3.29
CA SER A 149 -11.40 7.32 2.33
C SER A 149 -11.22 5.96 2.98
N VAL A 150 -11.73 4.93 2.30
CA VAL A 150 -11.60 3.51 2.67
C VAL A 150 -10.80 2.75 1.63
N ASN A 151 -10.02 1.75 2.04
CA ASN A 151 -9.32 0.88 1.09
C ASN A 151 -10.32 0.06 0.27
N ILE A 152 -10.14 0.04 -1.04
CA ILE A 152 -10.85 -0.86 -1.96
C ILE A 152 -9.80 -1.72 -2.68
N GLY A 153 -9.84 -3.02 -2.41
CA GLY A 153 -8.99 -3.99 -3.06
C GLY A 153 -9.62 -5.38 -3.04
N GLN A 154 -9.33 -6.16 -4.07
CA GLN A 154 -9.70 -7.57 -4.13
C GLN A 154 -8.73 -8.39 -3.30
N VAL A 155 -9.26 -9.06 -2.28
CA VAL A 155 -8.55 -10.13 -1.58
C VAL A 155 -9.12 -11.46 -2.00
N TYR A 156 -8.27 -12.46 -2.28
CA TYR A 156 -8.73 -13.74 -2.85
C TYR A 156 -9.62 -14.54 -1.92
N SER A 157 -9.49 -14.35 -0.60
CA SER A 157 -10.35 -14.97 0.41
C SER A 157 -11.76 -14.36 0.49
N ASN A 158 -11.94 -13.14 -0.03
CA ASN A 158 -13.25 -12.48 -0.14
C ASN A 158 -13.43 -11.84 -1.53
N PRO A 159 -13.73 -12.65 -2.56
CA PRO A 159 -13.88 -12.19 -3.94
C PRO A 159 -14.87 -11.04 -4.18
N GLN A 160 -15.87 -10.88 -3.30
CA GLN A 160 -16.94 -9.90 -3.45
C GLN A 160 -16.80 -8.68 -2.54
N GLY A 161 -15.93 -8.74 -1.52
CA GLY A 161 -15.81 -7.67 -0.51
C GLY A 161 -15.49 -6.30 -1.07
N TRP A 162 -14.73 -6.23 -2.16
CA TRP A 162 -14.43 -4.96 -2.83
C TRP A 162 -15.69 -4.32 -3.45
N ARG A 163 -16.61 -5.12 -4.01
CA ARG A 163 -17.89 -4.63 -4.56
C ARG A 163 -18.80 -4.14 -3.45
N GLU A 164 -18.82 -4.84 -2.33
CA GLU A 164 -19.59 -4.46 -1.14
C GLU A 164 -19.09 -3.12 -0.57
N THR A 165 -17.78 -2.95 -0.48
CA THR A 165 -17.15 -1.70 -0.04
C THR A 165 -17.43 -0.57 -1.03
N LEU A 166 -17.34 -0.84 -2.34
CA LEU A 166 -17.68 0.15 -3.37
C LEU A 166 -19.15 0.59 -3.29
N ASN A 167 -20.08 -0.36 -3.14
CA ASN A 167 -21.51 -0.09 -2.95
C ASN A 167 -21.76 0.76 -1.68
N MET A 168 -21.00 0.53 -0.60
CA MET A 168 -21.08 1.35 0.62
C MET A 168 -20.65 2.79 0.35
N VAL A 169 -19.58 2.99 -0.42
CA VAL A 169 -19.10 4.31 -0.86
C VAL A 169 -20.17 5.00 -1.71
N GLU A 170 -20.73 4.31 -2.72
CA GLU A 170 -21.79 4.84 -3.58
C GLU A 170 -23.03 5.28 -2.79
N ARG A 171 -23.48 4.46 -1.82
CA ARG A 171 -24.61 4.82 -0.93
C ARG A 171 -24.30 6.04 -0.04
N GLY A 172 -23.05 6.21 0.36
CA GLY A 172 -22.59 7.42 1.06
C GLY A 172 -22.67 8.64 0.15
N GLN A 173 -22.07 8.55 -1.04
CA GLN A 173 -22.05 9.61 -2.04
C GLN A 173 -23.46 10.03 -2.50
N ALA A 174 -24.37 9.08 -2.69
CA ALA A 174 -25.77 9.35 -3.04
C ALA A 174 -26.53 10.16 -1.97
N ARG A 175 -26.04 10.18 -0.73
CA ARG A 175 -26.56 11.02 0.38
C ARG A 175 -25.75 12.32 0.58
N GLY A 176 -24.79 12.60 -0.29
CA GLY A 176 -23.92 13.79 -0.20
C GLY A 176 -22.76 13.65 0.79
N LEU A 177 -22.43 12.44 1.23
CA LEU A 177 -21.27 12.22 2.09
C LEU A 177 -19.96 12.31 1.30
N GLN A 178 -18.95 12.97 1.88
CA GLN A 178 -17.61 13.07 1.32
C GLN A 178 -16.82 11.77 1.56
N LEU A 179 -17.23 10.70 0.88
CA LEU A 179 -16.69 9.35 1.10
C LEU A 179 -16.14 8.78 -0.20
N LYS A 180 -14.88 8.35 -0.21
CA LYS A 180 -14.27 7.74 -1.40
C LYS A 180 -13.60 6.40 -1.11
N GLY A 181 -13.42 5.61 -2.15
CA GLY A 181 -12.50 4.49 -2.15
C GLY A 181 -11.06 4.93 -2.42
N GLN A 182 -10.09 4.18 -1.92
CA GLN A 182 -8.69 4.22 -2.31
C GLN A 182 -8.36 2.93 -3.03
N ALA A 183 -7.86 3.02 -4.27
CA ALA A 183 -7.46 1.85 -5.04
C ALA A 183 -6.01 1.98 -5.52
N ALA A 184 -5.29 0.85 -5.51
CA ALA A 184 -4.00 0.72 -6.16
C ALA A 184 -4.20 0.68 -7.69
N PRO A 185 -3.30 1.26 -8.50
CA PRO A 185 -3.44 1.33 -9.95
C PRO A 185 -3.06 0.03 -10.67
N ARG A 186 -2.51 -0.96 -9.96
CA ARG A 186 -2.08 -2.27 -10.45
C ARG A 186 -2.31 -3.34 -9.37
N PRO A 187 -2.12 -4.63 -9.66
CA PRO A 187 -2.06 -5.66 -8.62
C PRO A 187 -1.09 -5.28 -7.51
N VAL A 188 -1.49 -5.51 -6.25
CA VAL A 188 -0.62 -5.36 -5.08
C VAL A 188 0.06 -6.71 -4.85
N GLY A 189 1.36 -6.71 -4.59
CA GLY A 189 2.12 -7.94 -4.55
C GLY A 189 3.52 -7.81 -3.98
N HIS A 190 4.12 -8.96 -3.69
CA HIS A 190 5.47 -9.05 -3.14
C HIS A 190 6.51 -9.21 -4.25
N LEU A 191 7.72 -8.73 -3.97
CA LEU A 191 8.94 -8.95 -4.74
C LEU A 191 9.74 -10.07 -4.09
N LEU A 192 9.96 -11.15 -4.84
CA LEU A 192 10.72 -12.32 -4.41
C LEU A 192 12.06 -12.36 -5.14
N GLY A 193 13.16 -12.60 -4.44
CA GLY A 193 14.48 -12.73 -5.06
C GLY A 193 15.57 -12.85 -3.99
N LEU A 194 16.82 -13.14 -4.40
CA LEU A 194 17.93 -13.26 -3.43
C LEU A 194 18.21 -11.96 -2.71
N CYS A 195 18.07 -10.84 -3.42
CA CYS A 195 18.26 -9.50 -2.84
C CYS A 195 17.04 -9.01 -2.05
N SER A 196 15.88 -9.68 -2.16
CA SER A 196 14.67 -9.30 -1.43
C SER A 196 14.63 -9.97 -0.05
N SER A 197 13.77 -9.47 0.85
CA SER A 197 13.54 -10.13 2.14
C SER A 197 12.62 -11.35 2.04
N LEU A 198 12.25 -11.78 0.82
CA LEU A 198 11.45 -12.96 0.55
C LEU A 198 12.10 -13.82 -0.56
N PRO A 199 13.24 -14.48 -0.30
CA PRO A 199 13.80 -15.43 -1.25
C PRO A 199 12.83 -16.59 -1.52
N PRO A 200 12.60 -16.99 -2.79
CA PRO A 200 11.65 -18.05 -3.14
C PRO A 200 11.85 -19.39 -2.42
N PHE A 201 13.10 -19.73 -2.05
CA PHE A 201 13.48 -20.99 -1.42
C PHE A 201 13.82 -20.85 0.07
N ASP A 202 13.36 -19.79 0.75
CA ASP A 202 13.63 -19.55 2.17
C ASP A 202 13.15 -20.72 3.09
N HIS A 203 12.17 -21.50 2.65
CA HIS A 203 11.68 -22.68 3.35
C HIS A 203 12.58 -23.95 3.20
N CYS A 204 13.58 -23.93 2.30
CA CYS A 204 14.47 -25.04 2.01
C CYS A 204 15.70 -25.03 2.94
N PRO A 205 15.94 -26.06 3.77
CA PRO A 205 17.10 -26.11 4.67
C PRO A 205 18.45 -25.90 3.97
N SER A 206 18.61 -26.43 2.75
CA SER A 206 19.87 -26.31 2.01
C SER A 206 20.12 -24.88 1.50
N TYR A 207 19.07 -24.10 1.24
CA TYR A 207 19.18 -22.67 0.96
C TYR A 207 19.48 -21.86 2.23
N GLN A 208 18.81 -22.17 3.35
CA GLN A 208 19.06 -21.49 4.63
C GLN A 208 20.53 -21.57 5.08
N ALA A 209 21.23 -22.65 4.75
CA ALA A 209 22.66 -22.81 5.03
C ALA A 209 23.58 -21.80 4.30
N ILE A 210 23.06 -21.06 3.32
CA ILE A 210 23.80 -20.05 2.55
C ILE A 210 23.15 -18.66 2.57
N ALA A 211 21.98 -18.50 3.19
CA ALA A 211 21.16 -17.28 3.10
C ALA A 211 21.81 -16.04 3.75
N ASP A 212 22.72 -16.23 4.70
CA ASP A 212 23.47 -15.17 5.39
C ASP A 212 24.69 -14.67 4.61
N LYS A 213 25.04 -15.32 3.49
CA LYS A 213 26.21 -14.98 2.68
C LYS A 213 25.96 -13.77 1.79
N PRO A 214 27.00 -13.05 1.35
CA PRO A 214 26.86 -12.04 0.30
C PRO A 214 26.24 -12.65 -0.97
N ILE A 215 25.39 -11.89 -1.66
CA ILE A 215 24.64 -12.34 -2.86
C ILE A 215 25.55 -13.02 -3.90
N ALA A 216 26.74 -12.47 -4.15
CA ALA A 216 27.69 -13.05 -5.10
C ALA A 216 28.14 -14.48 -4.68
N GLU A 217 28.38 -14.72 -3.40
CA GLU A 217 28.73 -16.06 -2.89
C GLU A 217 27.51 -16.99 -2.91
N GLN A 218 26.30 -16.47 -2.64
CA GLN A 218 25.07 -17.26 -2.79
C GLN A 218 24.91 -17.74 -4.24
N VAL A 219 25.06 -16.84 -5.21
CA VAL A 219 24.97 -17.16 -6.65
C VAL A 219 26.03 -18.18 -7.07
N GLU A 220 27.28 -18.03 -6.62
CA GLU A 220 28.33 -19.01 -6.89
C GLU A 220 27.96 -20.41 -6.39
N ARG A 221 27.43 -20.52 -5.16
CA ARG A 221 26.99 -21.79 -4.58
C ARG A 221 25.75 -22.35 -5.27
N LEU A 222 24.77 -21.51 -5.60
CA LEU A 222 23.55 -21.91 -6.29
C LEU A 222 23.81 -22.35 -7.75
N ARG A 223 24.98 -22.05 -8.31
CA ARG A 223 25.42 -22.62 -9.59
C ARG A 223 25.94 -24.06 -9.48
N ASP A 224 26.18 -24.58 -8.27
CA ASP A 224 26.55 -25.98 -8.04
C ASP A 224 25.36 -26.91 -8.38
N PRO A 225 25.51 -27.82 -9.37
CA PRO A 225 24.45 -28.75 -9.77
C PRO A 225 23.93 -29.64 -8.62
N GLU A 226 24.79 -30.03 -7.68
CA GLU A 226 24.35 -30.90 -6.57
C GLU A 226 23.54 -30.12 -5.55
N LEU A 227 23.93 -28.87 -5.23
CA LEU A 227 23.13 -28.01 -4.36
C LEU A 227 21.79 -27.66 -5.00
N ARG A 228 21.77 -27.31 -6.29
CA ARG A 228 20.54 -27.08 -7.05
C ARG A 228 19.59 -28.27 -6.93
N LYS A 229 20.09 -29.48 -7.21
CA LYS A 229 19.27 -30.71 -7.14
C LYS A 229 18.66 -30.92 -5.75
N THR A 230 19.44 -30.68 -4.69
CA THR A 230 18.94 -30.79 -3.31
C THR A 230 17.85 -29.75 -3.03
N ILE A 231 18.08 -28.47 -3.35
CA ILE A 231 17.09 -27.40 -3.10
C ILE A 231 15.80 -27.66 -3.89
N ILE A 232 15.89 -28.07 -5.16
CA ILE A 232 14.70 -28.39 -5.96
C ILE A 232 13.92 -29.56 -5.35
N ALA A 233 14.60 -30.62 -4.91
CA ALA A 233 13.93 -31.74 -4.25
C ALA A 233 13.26 -31.34 -2.92
N GLU A 234 13.88 -30.45 -2.14
CA GLU A 234 13.28 -29.88 -0.92
C GLU A 234 12.03 -29.04 -1.24
N ALA A 235 12.10 -28.18 -2.27
CA ALA A 235 11.00 -27.31 -2.70
C ALA A 235 9.82 -28.09 -3.31
N ASP A 236 10.09 -29.18 -4.02
CA ASP A 236 9.05 -30.06 -4.57
C ASP A 236 8.33 -30.85 -3.46
N ALA A 237 9.06 -31.21 -2.40
CA ALA A 237 8.52 -31.89 -1.23
C ALA A 237 7.72 -30.96 -0.31
N ASN A 238 8.06 -29.67 -0.27
CA ASN A 238 7.42 -28.65 0.55
C ASN A 238 7.26 -27.35 -0.23
N THR A 239 6.12 -27.18 -0.91
CA THR A 239 5.91 -26.02 -1.77
C THR A 239 5.78 -24.74 -0.96
N ALA A 240 6.45 -23.67 -1.42
CA ALA A 240 6.49 -22.35 -0.79
C ALA A 240 5.12 -21.63 -0.63
N GLY A 241 4.01 -22.25 -1.04
CA GLY A 241 2.66 -21.70 -0.94
C GLY A 241 2.32 -20.60 -1.95
N TYR A 242 3.21 -20.30 -2.91
CA TYR A 242 2.93 -19.33 -3.98
C TYR A 242 1.88 -19.88 -4.96
N ALA A 243 0.92 -19.03 -5.36
CA ALA A 243 0.04 -19.34 -6.46
C ALA A 243 0.79 -19.11 -7.78
N LEU A 244 1.30 -20.17 -8.41
CA LEU A 244 2.18 -20.06 -9.59
C LEU A 244 1.56 -19.31 -10.77
N GLY A 245 0.23 -19.38 -10.96
CA GLY A 245 -0.50 -18.58 -11.95
C GLY A 245 -0.57 -17.08 -11.62
N ARG A 246 -0.06 -16.66 -10.45
CA ARG A 246 0.03 -15.27 -9.99
C ARG A 246 1.47 -14.84 -9.70
N LEU A 247 2.45 -15.67 -10.03
CA LEU A 247 3.87 -15.39 -9.88
C LEU A 247 4.45 -15.11 -11.26
N PHE A 248 5.21 -14.03 -11.40
CA PHE A 248 5.70 -13.54 -12.68
C PHE A 248 7.18 -13.15 -12.58
N PRO A 249 8.04 -13.55 -13.52
CA PRO A 249 9.37 -12.96 -13.64
C PRO A 249 9.29 -11.44 -13.79
N LEU A 250 10.14 -10.71 -13.07
CA LEU A 250 10.23 -9.25 -13.17
C LEU A 250 11.40 -8.87 -14.09
N GLY A 251 11.14 -8.89 -15.40
CA GLY A 251 12.12 -8.45 -16.40
C GLY A 251 12.42 -6.94 -16.32
N ASP A 252 13.34 -6.47 -17.17
CA ASP A 252 13.79 -5.06 -17.22
C ASP A 252 12.64 -4.05 -17.42
N ARG A 253 11.59 -4.49 -18.10
CA ARG A 253 10.32 -3.78 -18.23
C ARG A 253 9.21 -4.58 -17.54
N PRO A 254 8.94 -4.30 -16.26
CA PRO A 254 7.90 -4.97 -15.51
C PRO A 254 6.53 -4.86 -16.16
N ASP A 255 5.89 -6.00 -16.40
CA ASP A 255 4.51 -6.05 -16.91
C ASP A 255 3.48 -6.04 -15.78
N TYR A 256 3.88 -6.36 -14.54
CA TYR A 256 3.00 -6.45 -13.35
C TYR A 256 1.75 -7.31 -13.56
N ALA A 257 1.91 -8.45 -14.24
CA ALA A 257 0.82 -9.40 -14.50
C ALA A 257 -0.27 -8.87 -15.44
N LYS A 258 0.05 -8.05 -16.46
CA LYS A 258 -0.97 -7.71 -17.48
C LYS A 258 -1.24 -8.90 -18.39
N ASP A 259 -0.21 -9.65 -18.76
CA ASP A 259 -0.34 -10.87 -19.56
C ASP A 259 -0.24 -12.14 -18.69
N PRO A 260 -1.33 -12.91 -18.51
CA PRO A 260 -1.32 -14.16 -17.73
C PRO A 260 -0.41 -15.24 -18.34
N GLU A 261 -0.07 -15.18 -19.64
CA GLU A 261 0.84 -16.12 -20.30
C GLU A 261 2.31 -15.95 -19.86
N ASN A 262 2.59 -14.89 -19.11
CA ASN A 262 3.90 -14.64 -18.48
C ASN A 262 3.97 -15.15 -17.02
N SER A 263 2.91 -15.80 -16.51
CA SER A 263 2.97 -16.43 -15.19
C SER A 263 3.91 -17.64 -15.20
N ILE A 264 4.51 -17.95 -14.04
CA ILE A 264 5.39 -19.12 -13.88
C ILE A 264 4.63 -20.42 -14.25
N GLU A 265 3.34 -20.51 -13.92
CA GLU A 265 2.50 -21.65 -14.33
C GLU A 265 2.38 -21.77 -15.85
N ALA A 266 2.08 -20.67 -16.55
CA ALA A 266 1.96 -20.68 -18.01
C ALA A 266 3.30 -20.97 -18.69
N ILE A 267 4.40 -20.40 -18.19
CA ILE A 267 5.77 -20.67 -18.68
C ILE A 267 6.11 -22.14 -18.50
N ALA A 268 5.91 -22.70 -17.30
CA ALA A 268 6.18 -24.11 -17.01
C ALA A 268 5.43 -25.05 -17.96
N LYS A 269 4.15 -24.78 -18.20
CA LYS A 269 3.33 -25.54 -19.14
C LYS A 269 3.81 -25.41 -20.59
N ARG A 270 4.15 -24.20 -21.03
CA ARG A 270 4.62 -23.91 -22.39
C ARG A 270 5.96 -24.56 -22.69
N GLU A 271 6.88 -24.55 -21.73
CA GLU A 271 8.24 -25.09 -21.89
C GLU A 271 8.33 -26.59 -21.56
N GLY A 272 7.33 -27.15 -20.88
CA GLY A 272 7.38 -28.52 -20.38
C GLY A 272 8.42 -28.72 -19.26
N ARG A 273 8.66 -27.67 -18.47
CA ARG A 273 9.67 -27.64 -17.39
C ARG A 273 9.02 -27.47 -16.01
N PRO A 274 9.60 -28.04 -14.93
CA PRO A 274 9.09 -27.82 -13.58
C PRO A 274 9.17 -26.35 -13.15
N ALA A 275 8.13 -25.86 -12.48
CA ALA A 275 8.04 -24.46 -12.05
C ALA A 275 9.18 -24.05 -11.09
N ASN A 276 9.55 -24.92 -10.14
CA ASN A 276 10.63 -24.64 -9.21
C ASN A 276 11.98 -24.47 -9.92
N GLU A 277 12.23 -25.19 -11.02
CA GLU A 277 13.44 -24.99 -11.82
C GLU A 277 13.45 -23.64 -12.52
N ILE A 278 12.29 -23.18 -13.03
CA ILE A 278 12.15 -21.87 -13.65
C ILE A 278 12.38 -20.76 -12.61
N ILE A 279 11.74 -20.86 -11.43
CA ILE A 279 11.93 -19.90 -10.34
C ILE A 279 13.40 -19.85 -9.91
N TYR A 280 14.07 -21.01 -9.83
CA TYR A 280 15.49 -21.10 -9.50
C TYR A 280 16.37 -20.38 -10.52
N ASP A 281 16.13 -20.59 -11.82
CA ASP A 281 16.88 -19.92 -12.87
C ASP A 281 16.62 -18.40 -12.86
N GLU A 282 15.37 -17.97 -12.73
CA GLU A 282 14.99 -16.55 -12.64
C GLU A 282 15.69 -15.85 -11.49
N MET A 283 15.84 -16.53 -10.35
CA MET A 283 16.50 -16.00 -9.16
C MET A 283 18.02 -15.80 -9.37
N LEU A 284 18.64 -16.46 -10.36
CA LEU A 284 20.06 -16.31 -10.69
C LEU A 284 20.34 -15.32 -11.83
N VAL A 285 19.31 -14.84 -12.52
CA VAL A 285 19.43 -13.81 -13.57
C VAL A 285 20.04 -12.54 -12.97
N ASP A 286 20.83 -11.83 -13.78
CA ASP A 286 21.53 -10.59 -13.40
C ASP A 286 22.38 -10.74 -12.12
N GLU A 287 23.14 -11.85 -12.06
CA GLU A 287 23.98 -12.20 -10.91
C GLU A 287 23.20 -12.16 -9.57
N GLY A 288 21.99 -12.71 -9.57
CA GLY A 288 21.14 -12.81 -8.37
C GLY A 288 20.31 -11.56 -8.05
N ARG A 289 20.32 -10.54 -8.91
CA ARG A 289 19.58 -9.28 -8.70
C ARG A 289 18.19 -9.28 -9.33
N ASN A 290 17.84 -10.32 -10.08
CA ASN A 290 16.50 -10.44 -10.61
C ASN A 290 15.46 -10.74 -9.52
N MET A 291 14.22 -10.36 -9.80
CA MET A 291 13.09 -10.53 -8.89
C MET A 291 11.93 -11.18 -9.61
N LEU A 292 11.01 -11.75 -8.84
CA LEU A 292 9.70 -12.18 -9.28
C LEU A 292 8.64 -11.34 -8.56
N PHE A 293 7.55 -11.01 -9.26
CA PHE A 293 6.39 -10.37 -8.69
C PHE A 293 5.29 -11.39 -8.43
N HIS A 294 4.87 -11.51 -7.17
CA HIS A 294 3.73 -12.33 -6.76
C HIS A 294 2.51 -11.44 -6.51
N ALA A 295 1.52 -11.49 -7.40
CA ALA A 295 0.26 -10.75 -7.24
C ALA A 295 -0.56 -11.34 -6.09
N MET A 296 -0.65 -10.60 -4.99
CA MET A 296 -1.34 -11.00 -3.75
C MET A 296 -2.79 -10.53 -3.69
N ALA A 297 -3.13 -9.49 -4.44
CA ALA A 297 -4.44 -8.86 -4.48
C ALA A 297 -4.70 -8.24 -5.86
N ASN A 298 -5.95 -7.83 -6.12
CA ASN A 298 -6.34 -7.11 -7.34
C ASN A 298 -6.06 -7.87 -8.66
N TYR A 299 -6.05 -9.19 -8.61
CA TYR A 299 -5.79 -10.07 -9.77
C TYR A 299 -6.58 -11.38 -9.66
N LEU A 300 -7.86 -11.28 -9.27
CA LEU A 300 -8.68 -12.47 -9.00
C LEU A 300 -9.00 -13.25 -10.28
N GLN A 301 -9.34 -12.54 -11.35
CA GLN A 301 -9.74 -13.10 -12.65
C GLN A 301 -8.56 -13.41 -13.58
N PHE A 302 -7.33 -13.27 -13.09
CA PHE A 302 -6.11 -13.30 -13.92
C PHE A 302 -6.14 -12.25 -15.05
N ASP A 303 -6.77 -11.12 -14.77
CA ASP A 303 -6.82 -9.93 -15.62
C ASP A 303 -7.02 -8.67 -14.76
N TYR A 304 -7.11 -7.52 -15.44
CA TYR A 304 -7.31 -6.21 -14.80
C TYR A 304 -8.76 -5.72 -14.84
N SER A 305 -9.76 -6.57 -15.15
CA SER A 305 -11.15 -6.13 -15.36
C SER A 305 -11.79 -5.51 -14.10
N ASP A 306 -11.65 -6.18 -12.97
CA ASP A 306 -12.15 -5.68 -11.69
C ASP A 306 -11.30 -4.51 -11.18
N LEU A 307 -9.98 -4.56 -11.38
CA LEU A 307 -9.07 -3.47 -11.07
C LEU A 307 -9.47 -2.19 -11.81
N ARG A 308 -9.74 -2.30 -13.11
CA ARG A 308 -10.22 -1.21 -13.94
C ARG A 308 -11.48 -0.58 -13.35
N THR A 309 -12.42 -1.41 -12.91
CA THR A 309 -13.66 -0.94 -12.29
C THR A 309 -13.35 -0.09 -11.05
N MET A 310 -12.46 -0.57 -10.17
CA MET A 310 -12.08 0.16 -8.96
C MET A 310 -11.37 1.49 -9.26
N VAL A 311 -10.35 1.48 -10.12
CA VAL A 311 -9.47 2.65 -10.34
C VAL A 311 -10.08 3.73 -11.22
N THR A 312 -11.01 3.36 -12.11
CA THR A 312 -11.72 4.32 -12.96
C THR A 312 -13.00 4.83 -12.33
N HIS A 313 -13.44 4.26 -11.21
CA HIS A 313 -14.66 4.67 -10.54
C HIS A 313 -14.63 6.18 -10.16
N PRO A 314 -15.74 6.92 -10.33
CA PRO A 314 -15.79 8.35 -10.03
C PRO A 314 -15.61 8.67 -8.55
N HIS A 315 -15.91 7.71 -7.67
CA HIS A 315 -15.78 7.85 -6.22
C HIS A 315 -14.53 7.17 -5.66
N THR A 316 -13.50 6.98 -6.49
CA THR A 316 -12.20 6.43 -6.07
C THR A 316 -11.09 7.44 -6.30
N VAL A 317 -10.17 7.52 -5.34
CA VAL A 317 -8.84 8.15 -5.49
C VAL A 317 -7.76 7.08 -5.56
N LEU A 318 -6.62 7.43 -6.14
CA LEU A 318 -5.46 6.55 -6.19
C LEU A 318 -4.73 6.59 -4.84
N GLY A 319 -4.28 5.43 -4.37
CA GLY A 319 -3.58 5.31 -3.09
C GLY A 319 -3.06 3.91 -2.84
N LEU A 320 -2.95 3.53 -1.56
CA LEU A 320 -2.51 2.21 -1.09
C LEU A 320 -1.05 1.84 -1.35
N GLY A 321 -0.18 2.81 -1.63
CA GLY A 321 1.26 2.53 -1.77
C GLY A 321 1.88 2.19 -0.42
N ASP A 322 2.53 1.03 -0.32
CA ASP A 322 3.03 0.50 0.96
C ASP A 322 4.54 0.17 0.95
N GLY A 323 5.24 0.56 -0.12
CA GLY A 323 6.67 0.25 -0.30
C GLY A 323 7.60 0.82 0.79
N GLY A 324 7.22 1.90 1.48
CA GLY A 324 8.04 2.52 2.53
C GLY A 324 8.03 1.76 3.87
N ALA A 325 6.97 1.00 4.17
CA ALA A 325 6.86 0.22 5.41
C ALA A 325 7.47 -1.19 5.26
N HIS A 326 7.45 -1.72 4.03
CA HIS A 326 7.85 -3.08 3.69
C HIS A 326 9.09 -3.10 2.78
N VAL A 327 10.12 -2.36 3.20
CA VAL A 327 11.41 -2.28 2.50
C VAL A 327 11.98 -3.69 2.31
N GLY A 328 12.31 -4.02 1.06
CA GLY A 328 12.82 -5.33 0.67
C GLY A 328 11.76 -6.35 0.24
N THR A 329 10.46 -6.05 0.37
CA THR A 329 9.39 -6.97 -0.08
C THR A 329 8.36 -6.32 -0.99
N ILE A 330 8.16 -5.00 -0.95
CA ILE A 330 7.19 -4.27 -1.78
C ILE A 330 7.86 -3.04 -2.39
N SER A 331 7.55 -2.74 -3.66
CA SER A 331 7.89 -1.46 -4.30
C SER A 331 6.71 -0.90 -5.08
N ASP A 332 6.08 0.13 -4.51
CA ASP A 332 4.91 0.79 -5.09
C ASP A 332 5.21 2.19 -5.64
N ALA A 333 6.49 2.57 -5.69
CA ALA A 333 6.93 3.80 -6.39
C ALA A 333 6.50 3.80 -7.86
N SER A 334 6.27 2.62 -8.45
CA SER A 334 5.74 2.48 -9.80
C SER A 334 4.28 2.88 -9.96
N PHE A 335 3.49 3.11 -8.91
CA PHE A 335 2.04 3.33 -9.00
C PHE A 335 1.65 4.50 -9.91
N THR A 336 2.25 5.67 -9.71
CA THR A 336 1.94 6.89 -10.48
C THR A 336 2.28 6.71 -11.96
N THR A 337 3.50 6.24 -12.24
CA THR A 337 3.96 5.95 -13.60
C THR A 337 3.12 4.84 -14.25
N THR A 338 2.76 3.80 -13.52
CA THR A 338 1.87 2.73 -14.02
C THR A 338 0.51 3.30 -14.38
N PHE A 339 -0.05 4.19 -13.56
CA PHE A 339 -1.35 4.76 -13.85
C PHE A 339 -1.33 5.62 -15.11
N LEU A 340 -0.30 6.45 -15.27
CA LEU A 340 -0.15 7.31 -16.44
C LEU A 340 0.12 6.51 -17.72
N THR A 341 1.05 5.54 -17.68
CA THR A 341 1.42 4.72 -18.84
C THR A 341 0.33 3.74 -19.23
N PHE A 342 -0.25 3.02 -18.27
CA PHE A 342 -1.24 2.00 -18.60
C PHE A 342 -2.64 2.58 -18.79
N TRP A 343 -3.20 3.24 -17.77
CA TRP A 343 -4.58 3.74 -17.85
C TRP A 343 -4.67 5.03 -18.67
N GLY A 344 -3.66 5.89 -18.61
CA GLY A 344 -3.63 7.18 -19.31
C GLY A 344 -3.13 7.12 -20.77
N ARG A 345 -2.29 6.14 -21.14
CA ARG A 345 -1.75 6.02 -22.51
C ARG A 345 -2.19 4.74 -23.20
N ASP A 346 -1.83 3.56 -22.67
CA ASP A 346 -2.03 2.28 -23.37
C ASP A 346 -3.51 1.87 -23.48
N TRP A 347 -4.30 2.19 -22.45
CA TRP A 347 -5.72 1.84 -22.35
C TRP A 347 -6.66 2.99 -22.76
N ALA A 348 -6.14 4.21 -22.85
CA ALA A 348 -6.91 5.40 -23.15
C ALA A 348 -7.61 5.32 -24.52
N LYS A 349 -8.86 5.78 -24.56
CA LYS A 349 -9.68 5.87 -25.79
C LYS A 349 -9.66 7.26 -26.41
N GLY A 350 -8.63 8.04 -26.11
CA GLY A 350 -8.43 9.40 -26.57
C GLY A 350 -7.89 10.33 -25.47
N GLU A 351 -7.71 11.59 -25.82
CA GLU A 351 -7.09 12.61 -24.96
C GLU A 351 -7.85 12.85 -23.64
N ALA A 352 -9.16 12.60 -23.61
CA ALA A 352 -9.98 12.77 -22.41
C ALA A 352 -9.57 11.82 -21.28
N ASP A 353 -9.22 10.57 -21.60
CA ASP A 353 -8.81 9.57 -20.61
C ASP A 353 -7.42 9.91 -20.04
N LEU A 354 -6.49 10.36 -20.90
CA LEU A 354 -5.19 10.87 -20.46
C LEU A 354 -5.35 12.11 -19.55
N THR A 355 -6.23 13.03 -19.93
CA THR A 355 -6.51 14.24 -19.15
C THR A 355 -7.10 13.88 -17.80
N ASP A 356 -8.05 12.94 -17.73
CA ASP A 356 -8.57 12.45 -16.45
C ASP A 356 -7.50 11.73 -15.63
N ALA A 357 -6.60 10.98 -16.28
CA ALA A 357 -5.51 10.31 -15.60
C ALA A 357 -4.51 11.28 -14.95
N ILE A 358 -4.20 12.39 -15.63
CA ILE A 358 -3.41 13.50 -15.08
C ILE A 358 -4.17 14.17 -13.94
N ARG A 359 -5.45 14.52 -14.15
CA ARG A 359 -6.31 15.17 -13.15
C ARG A 359 -6.38 14.34 -11.86
N ARG A 360 -6.54 13.02 -11.96
CA ARG A 360 -6.58 12.08 -10.83
C ARG A 360 -5.28 11.97 -10.05
N GLN A 361 -4.15 12.36 -10.63
CA GLN A 361 -2.84 12.36 -9.96
C GLN A 361 -2.38 13.78 -9.56
N THR A 362 -3.16 14.80 -9.90
CA THR A 362 -2.82 16.21 -9.65
C THR A 362 -3.97 16.89 -8.91
N SER A 363 -4.80 17.66 -9.61
CA SER A 363 -5.86 18.50 -9.01
C SER A 363 -6.85 17.72 -8.17
N ALA A 364 -7.28 16.53 -8.60
CA ALA A 364 -8.26 15.74 -7.86
C ALA A 364 -7.70 15.20 -6.53
N THR A 365 -6.42 14.83 -6.51
CA THR A 365 -5.75 14.38 -5.29
C THR A 365 -5.48 15.56 -4.36
N ALA A 366 -4.94 16.65 -4.90
CA ALA A 366 -4.71 17.88 -4.14
C ALA A 366 -6.00 18.38 -3.47
N GLU A 367 -7.09 18.49 -4.24
CA GLU A 367 -8.41 18.87 -3.72
C GLU A 367 -8.93 17.89 -2.66
N TRP A 368 -8.74 16.58 -2.86
CA TRP A 368 -9.19 15.56 -1.90
C TRP A 368 -8.56 15.71 -0.53
N VAL A 369 -7.29 16.10 -0.47
CA VAL A 369 -6.57 16.33 0.80
C VAL A 369 -6.58 17.81 1.23
N GLY A 370 -7.35 18.67 0.57
CA GLY A 370 -7.51 20.08 0.93
C GLY A 370 -6.35 21.01 0.53
N LEU A 371 -5.52 20.58 -0.43
CA LEU A 371 -4.43 21.39 -0.98
C LEU A 371 -4.93 22.14 -2.22
N HIS A 372 -5.12 23.46 -2.07
CA HIS A 372 -5.67 24.32 -3.12
C HIS A 372 -4.62 25.23 -3.79
N ASP A 373 -3.36 25.16 -3.37
CA ASP A 373 -2.23 25.93 -3.89
C ASP A 373 -1.40 25.16 -4.92
N ARG A 374 -1.83 23.95 -5.30
CA ARG A 374 -1.10 23.03 -6.20
C ARG A 374 -2.03 22.11 -6.99
N GLY A 375 -1.44 21.30 -7.86
CA GLY A 375 -2.17 20.31 -8.68
C GLY A 375 -2.79 20.88 -9.96
N VAL A 376 -2.63 22.18 -10.23
CA VAL A 376 -3.06 22.84 -11.48
C VAL A 376 -1.97 23.80 -11.95
N ILE A 377 -1.71 23.83 -13.26
CA ILE A 377 -0.82 24.83 -13.87
C ILE A 377 -1.61 26.13 -14.06
N ALA A 378 -1.47 27.05 -13.11
CA ALA A 378 -2.10 28.36 -13.14
C ALA A 378 -1.26 29.40 -12.38
N ALA A 379 -1.43 30.69 -12.70
CA ALA A 379 -0.76 31.77 -11.98
C ALA A 379 -1.18 31.78 -10.51
N GLY A 380 -0.20 31.92 -9.60
CA GLY A 380 -0.43 31.93 -8.15
C GLY A 380 -0.35 30.54 -7.48
N MET A 381 -0.26 29.46 -8.25
CA MET A 381 -0.03 28.11 -7.73
C MET A 381 1.47 27.87 -7.48
N LYS A 382 1.79 26.89 -6.63
CA LYS A 382 3.14 26.34 -6.52
C LYS A 382 3.59 25.76 -7.87
N ALA A 383 4.88 25.93 -8.17
CA ALA A 383 5.48 25.58 -9.45
C ALA A 383 5.87 24.09 -9.53
N ASP A 384 4.94 23.20 -9.15
CA ASP A 384 5.15 21.76 -9.17
C ASP A 384 4.66 21.21 -10.52
N PHE A 385 5.58 21.03 -11.47
CA PHE A 385 5.23 20.52 -12.81
C PHE A 385 6.25 19.51 -13.32
N ASN A 386 5.74 18.54 -14.07
CA ASN A 386 6.55 17.55 -14.79
C ASN A 386 6.43 17.81 -16.29
N ILE A 387 7.54 17.74 -17.01
CA ILE A 387 7.57 17.67 -18.47
C ILE A 387 7.84 16.21 -18.84
N ILE A 388 6.86 15.56 -19.47
CA ILE A 388 6.87 14.13 -19.70
C ILE A 388 6.81 13.87 -21.21
N ASP A 389 7.81 13.16 -21.73
CA ASP A 389 7.70 12.46 -23.01
C ASP A 389 6.89 11.18 -22.76
N LEU A 390 5.60 11.22 -23.11
CA LEU A 390 4.67 10.14 -22.79
C LEU A 390 4.97 8.85 -23.58
N ASP A 391 5.57 8.95 -24.77
CA ASP A 391 5.94 7.79 -25.58
C ASP A 391 7.17 7.09 -25.02
N ALA A 392 8.10 7.84 -24.43
CA ALA A 392 9.28 7.31 -23.77
C ALA A 392 9.04 6.86 -22.32
N LEU A 393 7.95 7.31 -21.68
CA LEU A 393 7.66 6.99 -20.28
C LEU A 393 7.44 5.48 -20.08
N ALA A 394 8.19 4.90 -19.15
CA ALA A 394 8.07 3.50 -18.79
C ALA A 394 8.27 3.29 -17.29
N VAL A 395 7.73 2.18 -16.78
CA VAL A 395 8.07 1.70 -15.45
C VAL A 395 9.34 0.88 -15.54
N GLU A 396 10.33 1.21 -14.73
CA GLU A 396 11.57 0.46 -14.62
C GLU A 396 11.48 -0.62 -13.53
N LYS A 397 12.29 -1.65 -13.68
CA LYS A 397 12.44 -2.70 -12.67
C LYS A 397 12.98 -2.12 -11.35
N PRO A 398 12.35 -2.41 -10.20
CA PRO A 398 12.90 -2.03 -8.91
C PRO A 398 14.20 -2.80 -8.63
N TYR A 399 15.12 -2.15 -7.92
CA TYR A 399 16.37 -2.77 -7.46
C TYR A 399 16.60 -2.47 -5.98
N MET A 400 17.36 -3.34 -5.32
CA MET A 400 17.80 -3.11 -3.94
C MET A 400 19.05 -2.25 -3.95
N ALA A 401 18.95 -1.07 -3.35
CA ALA A 401 20.06 -0.11 -3.28
C ALA A 401 20.99 -0.37 -2.08
N HIS A 402 20.47 -0.95 -1.00
CA HIS A 402 21.16 -1.13 0.28
C HIS A 402 20.93 -2.52 0.87
#